data_AF-A0A8B3S6G6-F1
#
_entry.id   AF-A0A8B3S6G6-F1
#
_cell.length_a   1.000
_cell.length_b   1.000
_cell.length_c   1.000
_cell.angle_alpha   90.00
_cell.angle_beta   90.00
_cell.angle_gamma   90.00
#
_symmetry.space_group_name_H-M   'P 1'
#
loop_
_entity.id
_entity.type
_entity.pdbx_description
1 polymer ?
#
loop_
_entity_poly.entity_id
_entity_poly.type
_entity_poly.pdbx_seq_one_letter_code
_entity_poly.pdbx_strand_id
1 'polypeptide(L)'
;MRKLLKAAALGALLVPAVLGGAATAVADAGGPAYADGSRYAGPDGAWTKTRGSGVTADGEVYYFDVFRVAGPHGAATVTTAAHS
;
A
#
# COMPACT_ATOMS: atom_id res chain seq x y z
N MET A 1 29.91 7.77 8.58
CA MET A 1 28.65 7.13 9.05
C MET A 1 27.42 8.04 9.06
N ARG A 2 27.52 9.38 9.08
CA ARG A 2 26.33 10.27 9.07
C ARG A 2 25.53 10.32 7.75
N LYS A 3 26.12 9.92 6.63
CA LYS A 3 25.47 10.01 5.29
C LYS A 3 24.51 8.85 5.02
N LEU A 4 24.80 7.65 5.54
CA LEU A 4 23.96 6.46 5.35
C LEU A 4 22.68 6.53 6.18
N LEU A 5 22.74 7.07 7.42
CA LEU A 5 21.54 7.30 8.23
C LEU A 5 20.56 8.30 7.59
N LYS A 6 21.06 9.33 6.90
CA LYS A 6 20.22 10.31 6.21
C LYS A 6 19.49 9.70 5.01
N ALA A 7 20.12 8.78 4.28
CA ALA A 7 19.50 8.08 3.16
C ALA A 7 18.39 7.13 3.62
N ALA A 8 18.58 6.41 4.73
CA ALA A 8 17.55 5.56 5.33
C ALA A 8 16.36 6.39 5.86
N ALA A 9 16.63 7.55 6.47
CA ALA A 9 15.58 8.46 6.93
C ALA A 9 14.77 9.08 5.77
N LEU A 10 15.42 9.44 4.66
CA LEU A 10 14.72 9.89 3.44
C LEU A 10 13.91 8.76 2.79
N GLY A 11 14.45 7.55 2.73
CA GLY A 11 13.72 6.37 2.26
C GLY A 11 12.48 6.10 3.11
N ALA A 12 12.60 6.13 4.43
CA ALA A 12 11.50 5.95 5.37
C ALA A 12 10.46 7.08 5.35
N LEU A 13 10.83 8.28 4.89
CA LEU A 13 9.91 9.41 4.73
C LEU A 13 9.19 9.42 3.38
N LEU A 14 9.78 8.81 2.34
CA LEU A 14 9.18 8.68 1.01
C LEU A 14 8.30 7.43 0.85
N VAL A 15 8.54 6.36 1.62
CA VAL A 15 7.70 5.16 1.63
C VAL A 15 6.23 5.45 2.04
N PRO A 16 5.95 6.32 3.04
CA PRO A 16 4.57 6.72 3.37
C PRO A 16 3.93 7.60 2.31
N ALA A 17 4.69 8.33 1.48
CA ALA A 17 4.11 9.18 0.44
C ALA A 17 3.52 8.35 -0.72
N VAL A 18 4.10 7.18 -1.01
CA VAL A 18 3.58 6.25 -2.03
C VAL A 18 2.41 5.41 -1.51
N LEU A 19 2.33 5.19 -0.19
CA LEU A 19 1.27 4.39 0.45
C LEU A 19 0.16 5.24 1.11
N GLY A 20 0.36 6.54 1.27
CA GLY A 20 -0.58 7.47 1.91
C GLY A 20 -1.65 8.03 0.97
N GLY A 21 -1.58 7.76 -0.33
CA GLY A 21 -2.56 8.21 -1.31
C GLY A 21 -3.85 7.38 -1.39
N ALA A 22 -3.92 6.22 -0.72
CA ALA A 22 -5.03 5.27 -0.88
C ALA A 22 -6.17 5.43 0.16
N ALA A 23 -6.11 6.45 1.03
CA ALA A 23 -7.15 6.72 2.04
C ALA A 23 -7.94 8.01 1.80
N THR A 24 -7.80 8.63 0.62
CA THR A 24 -8.91 9.45 0.13
C THR A 24 -9.97 8.48 -0.31
N ALA A 25 -11.02 8.33 0.49
CA ALA A 25 -12.32 7.87 0.03
C ALA A 25 -12.79 8.86 -1.04
N VAL A 26 -12.20 8.79 -2.23
CA VAL A 26 -12.71 9.50 -3.39
C VAL A 26 -13.89 8.66 -3.82
N ALA A 27 -15.08 9.08 -3.40
CA ALA A 27 -16.27 8.89 -4.20
C ALA A 27 -16.06 9.68 -5.51
N ASP A 28 -15.12 9.25 -6.35
CA ASP A 28 -14.89 9.83 -7.68
C ASP A 28 -15.70 9.00 -8.66
N ALA A 29 -16.78 9.61 -9.14
CA ALA A 29 -17.49 9.34 -10.39
C ALA A 29 -18.02 7.92 -10.72
N GLY A 30 -17.65 6.84 -10.01
CA GLY A 30 -17.94 5.45 -10.42
C GLY A 30 -18.87 4.64 -9.51
N GLY A 31 -19.01 5.01 -8.23
CA GLY A 31 -19.85 4.26 -7.28
C GLY A 31 -19.18 4.05 -5.91
N PRO A 32 -19.73 3.15 -5.06
CA PRO A 32 -19.18 2.90 -3.74
C PRO A 32 -17.76 2.29 -3.83
N ALA A 33 -16.86 2.81 -3.01
CA ALA A 33 -15.50 2.31 -2.89
C ALA A 33 -15.21 1.96 -1.42
N TYR A 34 -14.39 0.92 -1.24
CA TYR A 34 -13.88 0.46 0.03
C TYR A 34 -12.36 0.36 -0.06
N ALA A 35 -11.67 0.86 0.96
CA ALA A 35 -10.23 0.70 1.12
C ALA A 35 -9.90 0.56 2.61
N ASP A 36 -9.08 -0.42 2.93
CA ASP A 36 -8.52 -0.64 4.26
C ASP A 36 -7.04 -1.00 4.16
N GLY A 37 -6.27 -0.64 5.18
CA GLY A 37 -4.86 -0.97 5.22
C GLY A 37 -4.30 -1.02 6.63
N SER A 38 -3.40 -1.96 6.85
CA SER A 38 -2.59 -2.11 8.05
C SER A 38 -1.12 -2.04 7.70
N ARG A 39 -0.32 -1.43 8.56
CA ARG A 39 1.13 -1.27 8.37
C ARG A 39 1.86 -1.45 9.68
N TYR A 40 3.06 -2.01 9.59
CA TYR A 40 3.96 -2.19 10.72
C TYR A 40 5.40 -1.99 10.25
N ALA A 41 6.21 -1.36 11.09
CA ALA A 41 7.65 -1.22 10.88
C ALA A 41 8.36 -1.43 12.22
N GLY A 42 9.33 -2.34 12.22
CA GLY A 42 10.17 -2.65 13.38
C GLY A 42 11.64 -2.81 12.97
N PRO A 43 12.52 -3.05 13.95
CA PRO A 43 13.97 -3.20 13.71
C PRO A 43 14.30 -4.34 12.74
N ASP A 44 13.49 -5.40 12.75
CA ASP A 44 13.71 -6.63 11.98
C ASP A 44 12.90 -6.67 10.68
N GLY A 45 12.34 -5.54 10.25
CA GLY A 45 11.61 -5.42 9.00
C GLY A 45 10.29 -4.67 9.09
N ALA A 46 9.61 -4.60 7.96
CA ALA A 46 8.34 -3.92 7.81
C ALA A 46 7.38 -4.74 6.97
N TRP A 47 6.09 -4.59 7.22
CA TRP A 47 5.05 -5.18 6.39
C TRP A 47 3.87 -4.22 6.22
N THR A 48 3.17 -4.41 5.11
CA THR A 48 1.95 -3.67 4.76
C THR A 48 0.92 -4.64 4.24
N LYS A 49 -0.33 -4.52 4.67
CA LYS A 49 -1.48 -5.16 4.07
C LYS A 49 -2.44 -4.08 3.59
N THR A 50 -2.91 -4.19 2.36
CA THR A 50 -3.85 -3.22 1.79
C THR A 50 -4.89 -3.99 0.99
N ARG A 51 -6.16 -3.72 1.25
CA ARG A 51 -7.27 -4.30 0.50
C ARG A 51 -8.20 -3.20 0.06
N GLY A 52 -8.71 -3.30 -1.16
CA GLY A 52 -9.71 -2.38 -1.65
C GLY A 52 -10.61 -3.00 -2.70
N SER A 53 -11.73 -2.36 -2.90
CA SER A 53 -12.71 -2.70 -3.93
C SER A 53 -13.50 -1.47 -4.31
N GLY A 54 -14.03 -1.45 -5.52
CA GLY A 54 -14.91 -0.36 -5.91
C GLY A 54 -15.45 -0.53 -7.31
N VAL A 55 -16.07 0.54 -7.80
CA VAL A 55 -16.62 0.64 -9.15
C VAL A 55 -15.90 1.79 -9.86
N THR A 56 -15.42 1.55 -11.08
CA THR A 56 -14.79 2.57 -11.92
C THR A 56 -15.85 3.50 -12.53
N ALA A 57 -15.41 4.62 -13.11
CA ALA A 57 -16.31 5.53 -13.83
C ALA A 57 -17.05 4.85 -15.01
N ASP A 58 -16.47 3.78 -15.57
CA ASP A 58 -17.04 2.99 -16.67
C ASP A 58 -18.03 1.91 -16.19
N GLY A 59 -18.25 1.80 -14.87
CA GLY A 59 -19.13 0.80 -14.27
C GLY A 59 -18.46 -0.54 -13.96
N GLU A 60 -17.14 -0.66 -14.19
CA GLU A 60 -16.42 -1.91 -13.92
C GLU A 60 -16.13 -2.08 -12.44
N VAL A 61 -16.30 -3.30 -11.94
CA VAL A 61 -16.05 -3.62 -10.54
C VAL A 61 -14.63 -4.14 -10.41
N TYR A 62 -13.90 -3.66 -9.40
CA TYR A 62 -12.55 -4.14 -9.10
C TYR A 62 -12.41 -4.57 -7.65
N TYR A 63 -11.47 -5.49 -7.42
CA TYR A 63 -11.01 -5.92 -6.10
C TYR A 63 -9.49 -6.11 -6.11
N PHE A 64 -8.82 -5.72 -5.03
CA PHE A 64 -7.44 -6.05 -4.78
C PHE A 64 -7.16 -6.34 -3.29
N ASP A 65 -6.23 -7.25 -3.03
CA ASP A 65 -5.61 -7.49 -1.73
C ASP A 65 -4.12 -7.66 -1.96
N VAL A 66 -3.32 -6.85 -1.28
CA VAL A 66 -1.88 -6.85 -1.42
C VAL A 66 -1.23 -6.91 -0.04
N PHE A 67 -0.42 -7.95 0.15
CA PHE A 67 0.46 -8.07 1.29
C PHE A 67 1.91 -7.93 0.84
N ARG A 68 2.66 -7.07 1.53
CA ARG A 68 4.10 -6.87 1.28
C ARG A 68 4.84 -6.99 2.59
N VAL A 69 6.00 -7.61 2.55
CA VAL A 69 6.92 -7.72 3.68
C VAL A 69 8.35 -7.55 3.20
N ALA A 70 9.17 -6.87 3.99
CA ALA A 70 10.60 -6.73 3.75
C ALA A 70 11.35 -6.77 5.08
N GLY A 71 12.45 -7.52 5.14
CA GLY A 71 13.29 -7.64 6.31
C GLY A 71 14.73 -8.05 5.96
N PRO A 72 15.59 -8.29 6.97
CA PRO A 72 17.01 -8.63 6.79
C PRO A 72 17.25 -9.87 5.91
N HIS A 73 16.26 -10.75 5.81
CA HIS A 73 16.35 -12.01 5.08
C HIS A 73 15.66 -11.98 3.71
N GLY A 74 15.17 -10.81 3.28
CA GLY A 74 14.58 -10.62 1.96
C GLY A 74 13.23 -9.92 1.99
N ALA A 75 12.60 -9.87 0.82
CA ALA A 75 11.30 -9.25 0.62
C ALA A 75 10.38 -10.19 -0.14
N ALA A 76 9.09 -10.11 0.16
CA ALA A 76 8.05 -10.87 -0.50
C ALA A 76 6.82 -10.00 -0.73
N THR A 77 6.06 -10.36 -1.75
CA THR A 77 4.76 -9.73 -2.04
C THR A 77 3.79 -10.82 -2.48
N VAL A 78 2.55 -10.71 -1.98
CA VAL A 78 1.42 -11.52 -2.41
C VAL A 78 0.32 -10.57 -2.85
N THR A 79 -0.19 -10.79 -4.05
CA THR A 79 -1.23 -9.96 -4.65
C THR A 79 -2.36 -10.86 -5.14
N THR A 80 -3.58 -10.52 -4.74
CA THR A 80 -4.81 -11.05 -5.32
C THR A 80 -5.56 -9.88 -5.93
N ALA A 81 -5.95 -9.98 -7.20
CA ALA A 81 -6.73 -8.96 -7.88
C ALA A 81 -7.79 -9.61 -8.78
N ALA A 82 -8.92 -8.93 -8.93
CA ALA A 82 -10.01 -9.31 -9.83
C ALA A 82 -10.70 -8.06 -10.38
N HIS A 83 -11.28 -8.19 -11.57
CA HIS A 83 -12.14 -7.18 -12.17
C HIS A 83 -13.24 -7.82 -13.03
N SER A 84 -14.33 -7.09 -13.30
CA SER A 84 -15.33 -7.45 -14.32
C SER A 84 -14.94 -6.97 -15.71
#